data_AF-A0A4P5ZFB1-F1
#
_entry.id   AF-A0A4P5ZFB1-F1
#
_cell.length_a   1.000
_cell.length_b   1.000
_cell.length_c   1.000
_cell.angle_alpha   90.00
_cell.angle_beta   90.00
_cell.angle_gamma   90.00
#
_symmetry.space_group_name_H-M   'P 1'
#
loop_
_entity.id
_entity.type
_entity.pdbx_description
1 polymer ?
#
loop_
_entity_poly.entity_id
_entity_poly.type
_entity_poly.pdbx_seq_one_letter_code
_entity_poly.pdbx_strand_id
1 'polypeptide(L)'
;MFDTLPYAGKKFLAQSNTKSRNAAMSTNLSPSDGNARNERGFTLIELLVVIAIIGILAGMLLPALASAKKKSHQAYCINSLRQLGIGIQLYAADWESRYPLCRNWGRQ
;
A
#
# COMPACT_ATOMS: atom_id res chain seq x y z
N MET A 1 18.88 -10.20 -36.83
CA MET A 1 18.05 -9.03 -37.14
C MET A 1 16.64 -9.37 -36.64
N PHE A 2 16.15 -8.63 -35.65
CA PHE A 2 14.94 -8.86 -34.84
C PHE A 2 15.02 -9.93 -33.75
N ASP A 3 15.72 -9.62 -32.65
CA ASP A 3 15.39 -10.20 -31.35
C ASP A 3 14.51 -9.19 -30.60
N THR A 4 13.22 -9.51 -30.55
CA THR A 4 12.19 -8.84 -29.76
C THR A 4 12.51 -8.95 -28.26
N LEU A 5 12.80 -7.80 -27.64
CA LEU A 5 12.97 -7.66 -26.19
C LEU A 5 11.69 -8.07 -25.43
N PRO A 6 11.81 -8.77 -24.29
CA PRO A 6 10.68 -9.12 -23.45
C PRO A 6 10.33 -7.93 -22.54
N TYR A 7 9.26 -7.20 -22.88
CA TYR A 7 8.62 -6.25 -21.96
C TYR A 7 7.76 -7.02 -20.94
N ALA A 8 8.42 -7.71 -20.01
CA ALA A 8 7.78 -8.45 -18.93
C ALA A 8 7.54 -7.54 -17.71
N GLY A 9 6.26 -7.35 -17.36
CA GLY A 9 5.78 -6.92 -16.03
C GLY A 9 5.83 -5.40 -15.79
N LYS A 10 4.74 -4.71 -15.42
CA LYS A 10 3.65 -5.09 -14.53
C LYS A 10 2.37 -4.36 -14.96
N LYS A 11 1.51 -5.01 -15.75
CA LYS A 11 0.08 -4.69 -15.71
C LYS A 11 -0.52 -5.57 -14.62
N PHE A 12 -0.57 -5.02 -13.41
CA PHE A 12 -1.52 -5.47 -12.40
C PHE A 12 -2.91 -5.15 -12.97
N LEU A 13 -3.43 -6.07 -13.79
CA LEU A 13 -4.81 -6.03 -14.25
C LEU A 13 -5.67 -6.14 -12.99
N ALA A 14 -6.34 -5.03 -12.71
CA ALA A 14 -7.33 -4.92 -11.67
C ALA A 14 -8.35 -6.05 -11.81
N GLN A 15 -8.34 -6.96 -10.84
CA GLN A 15 -9.40 -7.94 -10.68
C GLN A 15 -10.58 -7.21 -10.02
N SER A 16 -11.38 -6.50 -10.83
CA SER A 16 -12.66 -5.95 -10.37
C SER A 16 -13.64 -7.11 -10.22
N ASN A 17 -13.65 -7.70 -9.02
CA ASN A 17 -14.65 -8.67 -8.60
C ASN A 17 -16.01 -7.94 -8.48
N THR A 18 -16.79 -7.95 -9.55
CA THR A 18 -18.19 -7.55 -9.55
C THR A 18 -19.00 -8.64 -8.85
N LYS A 19 -18.94 -8.64 -7.52
CA LYS A 19 -19.76 -9.47 -6.64
C LYS A 19 -21.21 -9.02 -6.75
N SER A 20 -21.97 -9.60 -7.68
CA SER A 20 -23.44 -9.53 -7.71
C SER A 20 -23.97 -10.05 -6.38
N ARG A 21 -24.41 -9.13 -5.52
CA ARG A 21 -25.06 -9.44 -4.24
C ARG A 21 -26.53 -9.78 -4.54
N ASN A 22 -26.82 -11.06 -4.73
CA ASN A 22 -28.17 -11.57 -4.45
C ASN A 22 -28.39 -11.44 -2.94
N ALA A 23 -29.03 -10.35 -2.51
CA ALA A 23 -29.40 -10.10 -1.13
C ALA A 23 -30.90 -9.80 -1.06
N ALA A 24 -31.70 -10.79 -1.42
CA ALA A 24 -33.08 -10.90 -1.02
C ALA A 24 -33.23 -12.22 -0.27
N MET A 25 -33.25 -12.16 1.06
CA MET A 25 -33.80 -13.21 1.91
C MET A 25 -34.24 -12.55 3.21
N SER A 26 -35.51 -12.16 3.22
CA SER A 26 -36.23 -11.74 4.40
C SER A 26 -36.46 -12.98 5.28
N THR A 27 -35.97 -12.93 6.52
CA THR A 27 -36.57 -13.70 7.61
C THR A 27 -36.69 -12.78 8.82
N ASN A 28 -37.91 -12.28 9.02
CA ASN A 28 -38.40 -11.93 10.34
C ASN A 28 -38.38 -13.21 11.19
N LEU A 29 -37.99 -13.11 12.48
CA LEU A 29 -38.59 -13.84 13.62
C LEU A 29 -37.89 -13.47 14.95
N SER A 30 -38.70 -12.90 15.84
CA SER A 30 -38.69 -12.90 17.31
C SER A 30 -37.54 -12.27 18.12
N PRO A 31 -37.84 -11.28 18.98
CA PRO A 31 -37.02 -10.91 20.12
C PRO A 31 -37.39 -11.79 21.31
N SER A 32 -36.41 -12.45 21.94
CA SER A 32 -36.34 -12.78 23.38
C SER A 32 -35.51 -14.03 23.58
N ASP A 33 -34.25 -13.86 23.93
CA ASP A 33 -33.59 -14.76 24.88
C ASP A 33 -32.69 -13.89 25.76
N GLY A 34 -33.16 -13.67 26.99
CA GLY A 34 -32.41 -13.00 28.04
C GLY A 34 -31.20 -13.83 28.39
N ASN A 35 -30.08 -13.60 27.70
CA ASN A 35 -28.80 -14.13 28.09
C ASN A 35 -28.42 -13.48 29.42
N ALA A 36 -28.34 -14.28 30.48
CA ALA A 36 -27.88 -13.88 31.79
C ALA A 36 -26.53 -13.16 31.65
N ARG A 37 -26.59 -11.82 31.73
CA ARG A 37 -25.44 -10.93 31.73
C ARG A 37 -24.57 -11.23 32.94
N ASN A 38 -23.71 -12.21 32.77
CA ASN A 38 -22.54 -12.41 33.61
C ASN A 38 -21.56 -11.29 33.24
N GLU A 39 -21.84 -10.09 33.74
CA GLU A 39 -20.96 -8.92 33.62
C GLU A 39 -19.71 -9.18 34.45
N ARG A 40 -18.79 -9.96 33.90
CA ARG A 40 -17.41 -10.02 34.37
C ARG A 40 -16.78 -8.68 34.01
N GLY A 41 -16.78 -7.76 34.97
CA GLY A 41 -16.07 -6.50 34.83
C GLY A 41 -14.56 -6.76 34.67
N PHE A 42 -13.95 -6.15 33.65
CA PHE A 42 -12.49 -6.09 33.56
C PHE A 42 -11.95 -5.34 34.78
N THR A 43 -10.97 -5.93 35.45
CA THR A 43 -10.27 -5.21 36.50
C THR A 43 -9.46 -4.07 35.86
N LEU A 44 -9.47 -2.87 36.45
CA LEU A 44 -8.75 -1.71 35.91
C LEU A 44 -7.26 -2.01 35.65
N ILE A 45 -6.67 -2.91 36.45
CA ILE A 45 -5.28 -3.37 36.30
C ILE A 45 -5.05 -4.18 35.02
N GLU A 46 -6.02 -4.96 34.57
CA GLU A 46 -5.93 -5.79 33.37
C GLU A 46 -5.87 -4.92 32.11
N LEU A 47 -6.61 -3.81 32.08
CA LEU A 47 -6.47 -2.83 31.00
C LEU A 47 -5.21 -1.98 31.13
N LEU A 48 -4.79 -1.66 32.36
CA LEU A 48 -3.64 -0.79 32.62
C LEU A 48 -2.31 -1.44 32.19
N VAL A 49 -2.12 -2.74 32.44
CA VAL A 49 -0.89 -3.43 32.02
C VAL A 49 -0.79 -3.55 30.49
N VAL A 50 -1.91 -3.70 29.80
CA VAL A 50 -1.94 -3.83 28.34
C VAL A 50 -1.51 -2.53 27.67
N ILE A 51 -2.07 -1.39 28.08
CA ILE A 51 -1.67 -0.09 27.55
C ILE A 51 -0.21 0.25 27.89
N ALA A 52 0.29 -0.22 29.04
CA ALA A 52 1.70 -0.05 29.42
C ALA A 52 2.64 -0.79 28.46
N ILE A 53 2.35 -2.04 28.14
CA ILE A 53 3.17 -2.83 27.21
C ILE A 53 3.07 -2.27 25.78
N ILE A 54 1.86 -1.91 25.32
CA ILE A 54 1.67 -1.28 24.00
C ILE A 54 2.46 0.04 23.92
N GLY A 55 2.47 0.83 24.99
CA GLY A 55 3.22 2.09 25.07
C GLY A 55 4.73 1.90 24.91
N ILE A 56 5.32 0.89 25.57
CA ILE A 56 6.75 0.57 25.44
C ILE A 56 7.09 0.16 24.00
N LEU A 57 6.27 -0.73 23.42
CA LEU A 57 6.47 -1.18 22.04
C LEU A 57 6.30 -0.03 21.04
N ALA A 58 5.23 0.76 21.18
CA ALA A 58 4.95 1.92 20.33
C ALA A 58 6.04 2.99 20.43
N GLY A 59 6.58 3.22 21.64
CA GLY A 59 7.67 4.16 21.88
C GLY A 59 8.94 3.84 21.08
N MET A 60 9.23 2.57 20.87
CA MET A 60 10.34 2.14 20.00
C MET A 60 9.98 2.13 18.50
N LEU A 61 8.70 1.91 18.17
CA LEU A 61 8.22 1.82 16.78
C LEU A 61 8.08 3.18 16.09
N LEU A 62 7.66 4.24 16.79
CA LEU A 62 7.47 5.58 16.21
C LEU A 62 8.75 6.16 15.56
N PRO A 63 9.93 6.17 16.21
CA PRO A 63 11.15 6.67 15.57
C PRO A 63 11.61 5.78 14.40
N ALA A 64 11.47 4.46 14.52
CA ALA A 64 11.81 3.52 13.45
C ALA A 64 10.91 3.71 12.22
N LEU A 65 9.61 3.93 12.43
CA LEU A 65 8.62 4.18 11.39
C LEU A 65 8.86 5.51 10.66
N ALA A 66 9.26 6.56 11.38
CA ALA A 66 9.60 7.85 10.79
C ALA A 66 10.79 7.74 9.81
N SER A 67 11.84 7.01 10.20
CA SER A 67 12.99 6.73 9.32
C SER A 67 12.63 5.81 8.15
N ALA A 68 11.79 4.79 8.37
CA ALA A 68 11.32 3.90 7.32
C ALA A 68 10.48 4.64 6.26
N LYS A 69 9.63 5.58 6.67
CA LYS A 69 8.83 6.42 5.76
C LYS A 69 9.71 7.32 4.89
N LYS A 70 10.74 7.95 5.45
CA LYS A 70 11.69 8.75 4.65
C LYS A 70 12.41 7.87 3.63
N LYS A 71 12.86 6.68 4.04
CA LYS A 71 13.50 5.70 3.15
C LYS A 71 12.54 5.17 2.07
N SER A 72 11.25 4.98 2.36
CA SER A 72 10.27 4.54 1.36
C SER A 72 10.02 5.60 0.28
N HIS A 73 9.90 6.87 0.67
CA HIS A 73 9.80 7.99 -0.28
C HIS A 73 11.07 8.10 -1.14
N GLN A 74 12.25 7.95 -0.54
CA GLN A 74 13.51 7.94 -1.28
C GLN A 74 13.58 6.77 -2.27
N ALA A 75 13.22 5.56 -1.85
CA ALA A 75 13.19 4.38 -2.71
C ALA A 75 12.21 4.55 -3.88
N TYR A 76 11.04 5.17 -3.63
CA TYR A 76 10.07 5.49 -4.67
C TYR A 76 10.63 6.48 -5.70
N CYS A 77 11.26 7.57 -5.23
CA CYS A 77 11.87 8.57 -6.10
C CYS A 77 13.00 7.96 -6.96
N ILE A 78 13.89 7.20 -6.34
CA ILE A 78 14.97 6.51 -7.04
C ILE A 78 14.41 5.52 -8.08
N ASN A 79 13.35 4.78 -7.74
CA ASN A 79 12.73 3.87 -8.70
C ASN A 79 12.12 4.61 -9.90
N SER A 80 11.46 5.74 -9.67
CA SER A 80 10.93 6.59 -10.74
C SER A 80 12.04 7.11 -11.66
N LEU A 81 13.14 7.62 -11.08
CA LEU A 81 14.31 8.09 -11.83
C LEU A 81 14.97 6.97 -12.63
N ARG A 82 15.08 5.77 -12.05
CA ARG A 82 15.59 4.59 -12.77
C ARG A 82 14.73 4.23 -13.97
N GLN A 83 13.41 4.24 -13.83
CA GLN A 83 12.48 3.96 -14.94
C GLN A 83 12.62 5.00 -16.07
N LEU A 84 12.79 6.28 -15.73
CA LEU A 84 13.06 7.33 -16.71
C LEU A 84 14.42 7.15 -17.39
N GLY A 85 15.48 6.85 -16.61
CA GLY A 85 16.82 6.62 -17.14
C GLY A 85 16.87 5.46 -18.13
N ILE A 86 16.18 4.35 -17.82
CA ILE A 86 16.04 3.21 -18.73
C ILE A 86 15.32 3.64 -20.01
N GLY A 87 14.23 4.42 -19.91
CA GLY A 87 13.51 4.92 -21.08
C GLY A 87 14.36 5.83 -21.97
N ILE A 88 15.20 6.69 -21.38
CA ILE A 88 16.12 7.57 -22.12
C ILE A 88 17.22 6.75 -22.82
N GLN A 89 17.77 5.73 -22.15
CA GLN A 89 18.76 4.83 -22.75
C GLN A 89 18.18 4.05 -23.93
N LEU A 90 16.96 3.53 -23.78
CA LEU A 90 16.26 2.82 -24.85
C LEU A 90 16.01 3.76 -26.05
N TYR A 91 15.57 4.99 -25.79
CA TYR A 91 15.40 6.00 -26.84
C TYR A 91 16.72 6.33 -27.55
N ALA A 92 17.80 6.57 -26.81
CA ALA A 92 19.09 6.87 -27.42
C ALA A 92 19.63 5.70 -28.27
N ALA A 93 19.35 4.46 -27.88
CA ALA A 93 19.72 3.27 -28.65
C ALA A 93 18.96 3.18 -29.99
N ASP A 94 17.68 3.57 -30.01
CA ASP A 94 16.84 3.53 -31.22
C ASP A 94 17.07 4.73 -32.17
N TRP A 95 17.52 5.88 -31.65
CA TRP A 95 17.59 7.15 -32.39
C TRP A 95 19.02 7.73 -32.52
N GLU A 96 20.00 6.91 -32.93
CA GLU A 96 21.36 7.35 -33.26
C GLU A 96 22.03 8.17 -32.14
N SER A 97 21.86 7.73 -30.89
CA SER A 97 22.37 8.42 -29.68
C SER A 97 21.85 9.84 -29.47
N ARG A 98 20.70 10.21 -30.06
CA ARG A 98 20.03 11.48 -29.78
C ARG A 98 19.21 11.37 -28.51
N TYR A 99 19.48 12.26 -27.56
CA TYR A 99 18.73 12.37 -26.31
C TYR A 99 17.49 13.26 -26.48
N PRO A 100 16.39 12.99 -25.75
CA PRO A 100 15.21 13.84 -25.80
C PRO A 100 15.53 15.23 -25.22
N LEU A 101 15.15 16.28 -25.95
CA LEU A 101 15.36 17.67 -25.52
C LEU A 101 14.51 17.97 -24.27
N CYS A 102 15.16 18.19 -23.12
CA CYS A 102 14.51 18.62 -21.88
C CYS A 102 14.14 20.11 -21.93
N ARG A 103 13.33 20.53 -22.90
CA ARG A 103 13.07 21.96 -23.17
C ARG A 103 12.17 22.66 -22.13
N ASN A 104 11.44 21.93 -21.27
CA ASN A 104 10.53 22.55 -20.30
C ASN A 104 10.13 21.65 -19.10
N TRP A 105 11.09 20.94 -18.49
CA TRP A 105 10.83 20.16 -17.28
C TRP A 105 10.90 21.08 -16.04
N GLY A 106 9.75 21.40 -15.42
CA GLY A 106 9.70 22.08 -14.13
C GLY A 106 9.35 23.57 -14.13
N ARG A 107 8.61 24.08 -15.11
CA ARG A 107 8.07 25.45 -15.06
C ARG A 107 6.70 25.46 -14.34
N GLN A 108 6.71 25.63 -13.02
CA GLN A 108 5.58 26.09 -12.20
C GLN A 108 6.11 27.00 -11.10
#